data_AF-A0AAT9H023-F1
#
_entry.id   AF-A0AAT9H023-F1
#
_cell.length_a   1.000
_cell.length_b   1.000
_cell.length_c   1.000
_cell.angle_alpha   90.00
_cell.angle_beta   90.00
_cell.angle_gamma   90.00
#
_symmetry.space_group_name_H-M   'P 1'
#
loop_
_entity.id
_entity.type
_entity.pdbx_description
1 polymer ?
#
loop_
_entity_poly.entity_id
_entity_poly.type
_entity_poly.pdbx_seq_one_letter_code
_entity_poly.pdbx_strand_id
1 'polypeptide(L)'
;MKKIILGILAFSVFACSSEENTKTPPEQVKEEVKQDPVVSAPPKYCESAGKISSEERLDKVVFGSINNASTGKGGYEDFTNISGNFALGSSNTISLTPGLYSQYGKDGFGVQFFVYIDYNQDGDFTDPGETVWKSKQGTDPVSGTITIPSTASLGSTRMRIELRSILSLPGTPVTDPPFGTGCGTFEYGQVEDYTLNIKAKL
;
A
#
# COMPACT_ATOMS: atom_id res chain seq x y z
N MET A 1 -42.79 75.19 -36.10
CA MET A 1 -43.43 76.19 -35.20
C MET A 1 -42.43 76.55 -34.10
N LYS A 2 -42.24 77.86 -33.86
CA LYS A 2 -41.64 78.59 -32.70
C LYS A 2 -40.38 78.02 -32.00
N LYS A 3 -39.15 78.56 -32.15
CA LYS A 3 -38.49 79.81 -31.65
C LYS A 3 -37.98 79.73 -30.17
N ILE A 4 -36.76 80.27 -29.93
CA ILE A 4 -36.17 80.88 -28.69
C ILE A 4 -35.03 80.04 -28.02
N ILE A 5 -33.72 80.38 -28.19
CA ILE A 5 -32.82 81.37 -27.50
C ILE A 5 -32.27 80.82 -26.16
N LEU A 6 -30.98 80.45 -26.08
CA LEU A 6 -29.76 81.22 -25.67
C LEU A 6 -29.56 81.32 -24.14
N GLY A 7 -28.41 80.84 -23.65
CA GLY A 7 -27.91 81.06 -22.29
C GLY A 7 -26.41 80.77 -22.20
N ILE A 8 -25.62 81.84 -22.23
CA ILE A 8 -24.17 81.88 -22.00
C ILE A 8 -23.90 81.76 -20.50
N LEU A 9 -22.83 81.08 -20.08
CA LEU A 9 -21.96 81.56 -19.00
C LEU A 9 -20.56 80.94 -19.11
N ALA A 10 -19.55 81.81 -19.16
CA ALA A 10 -18.12 81.50 -19.14
C ALA A 10 -17.70 80.88 -17.81
N PHE A 11 -16.55 80.17 -17.76
CA PHE A 11 -15.53 80.47 -16.77
C PHE A 11 -14.16 79.91 -17.19
N SER A 12 -13.16 80.67 -16.80
CA SER A 12 -11.77 80.72 -17.23
C SER A 12 -10.87 79.62 -16.67
N VAL A 13 -9.76 79.47 -17.38
CA VAL A 13 -8.55 78.68 -17.10
C VAL A 13 -8.05 78.84 -15.66
N PHE A 14 -7.64 77.74 -15.03
CA PHE A 14 -6.60 77.76 -14.00
C PHE A 14 -5.61 76.63 -14.27
N ALA A 15 -4.35 77.01 -14.48
CA ALA A 15 -3.23 76.09 -14.67
C ALA A 15 -2.87 75.40 -13.35
N CYS A 16 -2.34 74.17 -13.43
CA CYS A 16 -1.30 73.76 -12.49
C CYS A 16 -0.39 72.73 -13.16
N SER A 17 0.91 72.89 -12.91
CA SER A 17 2.02 72.31 -13.65
C SER A 17 2.22 70.82 -13.37
N SER A 18 2.85 70.16 -14.32
CA SER A 18 3.44 68.84 -14.19
C SER A 18 4.67 68.90 -13.27
N GLU A 19 4.69 68.09 -12.22
CA GLU A 19 5.93 67.60 -11.64
C GLU A 19 5.89 66.07 -11.54
N GLU A 20 6.95 65.48 -12.08
CA GLU A 20 7.23 64.08 -12.27
C GLU A 20 7.61 63.43 -10.93
N ASN A 21 6.98 62.32 -10.56
CA ASN A 21 7.46 61.48 -9.46
C ASN A 21 7.87 60.12 -10.01
N THR A 22 9.17 59.98 -10.24
CA THR A 22 9.89 58.74 -10.52
C THR A 22 9.76 57.79 -9.34
N LYS A 23 8.89 56.80 -9.42
CA LYS A 23 8.91 55.66 -8.50
C LYS A 23 9.09 54.37 -9.29
N THR A 24 10.29 53.81 -9.18
CA THR A 24 10.63 52.45 -9.61
C THR A 24 9.65 51.44 -9.00
N PRO A 25 9.20 50.42 -9.76
CA PRO A 25 8.33 49.37 -9.23
C PRO A 25 9.04 48.61 -8.09
N PRO A 26 8.31 48.18 -7.04
CA PRO A 26 8.91 47.42 -5.96
C PRO A 26 9.39 46.06 -6.49
N GLU A 27 10.64 45.75 -6.16
CA GLU A 27 11.29 44.47 -6.37
C GLU A 27 10.45 43.35 -5.74
N GLN A 28 10.09 42.35 -6.56
CA GLN A 28 9.34 41.18 -6.10
C GLN A 28 10.26 40.34 -5.22
N VAL A 29 10.03 40.38 -3.90
CA VAL A 29 10.63 39.43 -2.97
C VAL A 29 10.10 38.04 -3.33
N LYS A 30 10.95 37.20 -3.92
CA LYS A 30 10.67 35.76 -4.03
C LYS A 30 10.77 35.19 -2.62
N GLU A 31 9.64 35.04 -1.94
CA GLU A 31 9.57 34.11 -0.81
C GLU A 31 9.74 32.70 -1.35
N GLU A 32 10.93 32.15 -1.16
CA GLU A 32 11.16 30.72 -1.30
C GLU A 32 10.45 30.03 -0.13
N VAL A 33 9.24 29.52 -0.40
CA VAL A 33 8.50 28.70 0.56
C VAL A 33 9.35 27.48 0.86
N LYS A 34 10.06 27.49 1.99
CA LYS A 34 10.69 26.29 2.55
C LYS A 34 9.57 25.37 2.97
N GLN A 35 9.21 24.43 2.09
CA GLN A 35 8.24 23.41 2.41
C GLN A 35 8.83 22.54 3.52
N ASP A 36 8.25 22.65 4.71
CA ASP A 36 8.55 21.75 5.81
C ASP A 36 8.43 20.29 5.31
N PRO A 37 9.34 19.38 5.69
CA PRO A 37 9.29 18.01 5.25
C PRO A 37 7.94 17.43 5.65
N VAL A 38 7.11 17.10 4.66
CA VAL A 38 5.83 16.44 4.86
C VAL A 38 6.15 15.07 5.43
N VAL A 39 6.07 14.93 6.75
CA VAL A 39 6.11 13.63 7.42
C VAL A 39 4.83 12.92 7.01
N SER A 40 4.91 12.04 6.00
CA SER A 40 3.77 11.23 5.61
C SER A 40 3.36 10.36 6.78
N ALA A 41 2.07 10.31 7.06
CA ALA A 41 1.54 9.37 8.03
C ALA A 41 1.87 7.94 7.56
N PRO A 42 2.08 6.98 8.49
CA PRO A 42 2.30 5.59 8.11
C PRO A 42 1.17 5.10 7.20
N PRO A 43 1.48 4.40 6.10
CA PRO A 43 0.46 3.91 5.18
C PRO A 43 -0.54 3.02 5.91
N LYS A 44 -1.83 3.24 5.66
CA LYS A 44 -2.91 2.43 6.23
C LYS A 44 -3.31 1.35 5.22
N TYR A 45 -2.93 0.12 5.52
CA TYR A 45 -3.34 -1.04 4.74
C TYR A 45 -4.82 -1.37 4.92
N CYS A 46 -5.42 -1.94 3.89
CA CYS A 46 -6.76 -2.49 3.93
C CYS A 46 -6.88 -3.63 4.96
N GLU A 47 -8.12 -3.86 5.42
CA GLU A 47 -8.45 -5.03 6.24
C GLU A 47 -8.34 -6.32 5.41
N SER A 48 -7.74 -7.36 5.99
CA SER A 48 -7.74 -8.72 5.45
C SER A 48 -7.77 -9.70 6.61
N ALA A 49 -8.60 -10.74 6.55
CA ALA A 49 -8.71 -11.74 7.61
C ALA A 49 -9.45 -13.02 7.15
N GLY A 50 -9.06 -14.17 7.68
CA GLY A 50 -9.90 -15.37 7.66
C GLY A 50 -10.96 -15.35 8.77
N LYS A 51 -12.20 -15.74 8.49
CA LYS A 51 -13.23 -15.85 9.54
C LYS A 51 -13.00 -17.08 10.43
N ILE A 52 -12.52 -18.17 9.84
CA ILE A 52 -12.27 -19.46 10.49
C ILE A 52 -10.79 -19.82 10.33
N SER A 53 -9.98 -19.33 11.25
CA SER A 53 -8.54 -19.63 11.39
C SER A 53 -8.26 -20.82 12.34
N SER A 54 -9.29 -21.31 13.03
CA SER A 54 -9.16 -22.47 13.91
C SER A 54 -8.93 -23.77 13.15
N GLU A 55 -9.36 -23.83 11.89
CA GLU A 55 -9.29 -25.02 11.02
C GLU A 55 -8.05 -25.03 10.14
N GLU A 56 -7.78 -23.95 9.41
CA GLU A 56 -6.55 -23.78 8.65
C GLU A 56 -5.90 -22.43 8.96
N ARG A 57 -4.59 -22.42 9.19
CA ARG A 57 -3.81 -21.21 9.49
C ARG A 57 -2.33 -21.40 9.18
N LEU A 58 -1.53 -20.34 9.27
CA LEU A 58 -0.08 -20.46 9.10
C LEU A 58 0.54 -21.03 10.37
N ASP A 59 1.38 -22.07 10.23
CA ASP A 59 2.15 -22.62 11.36
C ASP A 59 3.61 -22.14 11.33
N LYS A 60 4.14 -21.79 10.16
CA LYS A 60 5.51 -21.29 10.04
C LYS A 60 5.72 -20.42 8.80
N VAL A 61 6.44 -19.32 8.99
CA VAL A 61 6.94 -18.43 7.93
C VAL A 61 8.46 -18.32 8.03
N VAL A 62 9.17 -18.61 6.93
CA VAL A 62 10.61 -18.38 6.78
C VAL A 62 10.89 -17.58 5.51
N PHE A 63 11.50 -16.41 5.63
CA PHE A 63 11.92 -15.59 4.50
C PHE A 63 13.09 -14.68 4.89
N GLY A 64 14.27 -14.89 4.30
CA GLY A 64 15.49 -14.22 4.75
C GLY A 64 15.78 -14.54 6.22
N SER A 65 15.86 -13.50 7.08
CA SER A 65 16.01 -13.68 8.54
C SER A 65 14.68 -13.76 9.30
N ILE A 66 13.54 -13.60 8.62
CA ILE A 66 12.23 -13.89 9.23
C ILE A 66 12.14 -15.41 9.40
N ASN A 67 11.90 -15.85 10.63
CA ASN A 67 11.67 -17.24 11.00
C ASN A 67 10.67 -17.27 12.15
N ASN A 68 9.39 -17.19 11.80
CA ASN A 68 8.29 -17.16 12.75
C ASN A 68 7.64 -18.53 12.84
N ALA A 69 7.62 -19.11 14.04
CA ALA A 69 6.71 -20.21 14.35
C ALA A 69 5.39 -19.58 14.77
N SER A 70 4.44 -19.54 13.85
CA SER A 70 3.18 -18.84 14.04
C SER A 70 2.35 -19.51 15.13
N THR A 71 2.15 -18.78 16.22
CA THR A 71 1.34 -19.22 17.37
C THR A 71 0.02 -18.47 17.48
N GLY A 72 -0.16 -17.45 16.62
CA GLY A 72 -1.39 -16.68 16.49
C GLY A 72 -2.57 -17.55 16.06
N LYS A 73 -3.76 -17.16 16.51
CA LYS A 73 -5.01 -17.91 16.26
C LYS A 73 -6.08 -17.03 15.64
N GLY A 74 -5.87 -15.71 15.56
CA GLY A 74 -6.77 -14.80 14.88
C GLY A 74 -6.76 -15.02 13.37
N GLY A 75 -7.82 -14.54 12.72
CA GLY A 75 -7.91 -14.49 11.25
C GLY A 75 -6.89 -13.55 10.60
N TYR A 76 -6.40 -12.59 11.39
CA TYR A 76 -5.32 -11.67 11.06
C TYR A 76 -4.39 -11.59 12.27
N GLU A 77 -3.08 -11.64 12.03
CA GLU A 77 -2.04 -11.44 13.04
C GLU A 77 -1.03 -10.41 12.53
N ASP A 78 -0.69 -9.44 13.39
CA ASP A 78 0.32 -8.43 13.09
C ASP A 78 1.67 -8.85 13.68
N PHE A 79 2.57 -9.29 12.81
CA PHE A 79 3.96 -9.63 13.13
C PHE A 79 4.95 -8.62 12.52
N THR A 80 4.54 -7.36 12.32
CA THR A 80 5.41 -6.31 11.75
C THR A 80 6.60 -5.96 12.64
N ASN A 81 6.61 -6.41 13.90
CA ASN A 81 7.78 -6.38 14.78
C ASN A 81 8.87 -7.42 14.39
N ILE A 82 8.53 -8.44 13.62
CA ILE A 82 9.45 -9.42 13.05
C ILE A 82 9.84 -8.94 11.65
N SER A 83 11.15 -8.84 11.40
CA SER A 83 11.65 -8.28 10.15
C SER A 83 12.84 -9.01 9.55
N GLY A 84 13.07 -8.77 8.26
CA GLY A 84 14.28 -9.22 7.58
C GLY A 84 14.89 -8.14 6.69
N ASN A 85 16.18 -8.29 6.38
CA ASN A 85 16.91 -7.38 5.50
C ASN A 85 17.07 -7.99 4.11
N PHE A 86 16.72 -7.21 3.09
CA PHE A 86 16.74 -7.67 1.70
C PHE A 86 17.38 -6.61 0.80
N ALA A 87 18.25 -7.05 -0.10
CA ALA A 87 18.92 -6.15 -1.03
C ALA A 87 18.11 -6.00 -2.33
N LEU A 88 18.12 -4.82 -2.94
CA LEU A 88 17.59 -4.61 -4.28
C LEU A 88 18.18 -5.61 -5.29
N GLY A 89 17.32 -6.24 -6.10
CA GLY A 89 17.72 -7.24 -7.09
C GLY A 89 18.11 -8.60 -6.51
N SER A 90 17.96 -8.83 -5.20
CA SER A 90 18.23 -10.14 -4.60
C SER A 90 17.06 -11.11 -4.80
N SER A 91 17.39 -12.38 -5.01
CA SER A 91 16.42 -13.48 -5.01
C SER A 91 16.54 -14.27 -3.71
N ASN A 92 15.43 -14.45 -3.02
CA ASN A 92 15.38 -15.06 -1.69
C ASN A 92 14.31 -16.15 -1.68
N THR A 93 14.61 -17.25 -0.99
CA THR A 93 13.66 -18.36 -0.85
C THR A 93 12.69 -18.08 0.30
N ILE A 94 11.40 -18.16 0.03
CA ILE A 94 10.33 -18.21 1.04
C ILE A 94 9.94 -19.66 1.29
N SER A 95 9.65 -20.01 2.55
CA SER A 95 9.12 -21.31 2.95
C SER A 95 7.98 -21.12 3.93
N LEU A 96 6.82 -21.70 3.61
CA LEU A 96 5.57 -21.55 4.35
C LEU A 96 5.04 -22.92 4.74
N THR A 97 4.64 -23.07 5.99
CA THR A 97 4.07 -24.33 6.51
C THR A 97 2.60 -24.09 6.89
N PRO A 98 1.66 -24.84 6.29
CA PRO A 98 0.26 -24.77 6.67
C PRO A 98 0.03 -25.56 7.97
N GLY A 99 -0.81 -25.00 8.84
CA GLY A 99 -1.43 -25.70 9.95
C GLY A 99 -2.83 -26.14 9.57
N LEU A 100 -3.03 -27.45 9.45
CA LEU A 100 -4.30 -28.05 9.07
C LEU A 100 -4.87 -28.83 10.26
N TYR A 101 -5.96 -28.34 10.82
CA TYR A 101 -6.55 -28.82 12.07
C TYR A 101 -7.89 -29.53 11.83
N SER A 102 -8.62 -29.21 10.75
CA SER A 102 -9.82 -29.95 10.34
C SER A 102 -9.47 -31.15 9.44
N GLN A 103 -10.35 -32.16 9.41
CA GLN A 103 -10.21 -33.30 8.48
C GLN A 103 -10.37 -32.87 7.01
N TYR A 104 -11.25 -31.90 6.74
CA TYR A 104 -11.48 -31.38 5.40
C TYR A 104 -10.22 -30.72 4.83
N GLY A 105 -9.51 -29.94 5.65
CA GLY A 105 -8.21 -29.38 5.24
C GLY A 105 -7.17 -30.45 4.89
N LYS A 106 -7.20 -31.60 5.58
CA LYS A 106 -6.25 -32.71 5.40
C LYS A 106 -6.58 -33.64 4.22
N ASP A 107 -7.85 -33.86 3.93
CA ASP A 107 -8.32 -34.87 2.96
C ASP A 107 -8.35 -34.37 1.50
N GLY A 108 -7.61 -33.31 1.19
CA GLY A 108 -7.35 -32.89 -0.19
C GLY A 108 -8.07 -31.62 -0.66
N PHE A 109 -8.80 -30.93 0.22
CA PHE A 109 -9.28 -29.58 -0.10
C PHE A 109 -8.22 -28.50 0.10
N GLY A 110 -7.16 -28.79 0.88
CA GLY A 110 -5.90 -28.05 0.92
C GLY A 110 -6.00 -26.54 1.12
N VAL A 111 -4.86 -25.88 1.10
CA VAL A 111 -4.77 -24.43 1.20
C VAL A 111 -3.87 -23.90 0.09
N GLN A 112 -4.05 -22.62 -0.22
CA GLN A 112 -3.17 -21.87 -1.10
C GLN A 112 -2.62 -20.67 -0.34
N PHE A 113 -1.34 -20.42 -0.53
CA PHE A 113 -0.66 -19.24 -0.01
C PHE A 113 -0.56 -18.16 -1.09
N PHE A 114 -0.74 -16.92 -0.66
CA PHE A 114 -0.50 -15.71 -1.44
C PHE A 114 0.44 -14.83 -0.64
N VAL A 115 1.45 -14.29 -1.31
CA VAL A 115 2.43 -13.38 -0.71
C VAL A 115 2.38 -12.08 -1.47
N TYR A 116 2.21 -11.00 -0.72
CA TYR A 116 2.16 -9.64 -1.22
C TYR A 116 3.27 -8.82 -0.60
N ILE A 117 3.89 -7.93 -1.38
CA ILE A 117 4.87 -6.97 -0.89
C ILE A 117 4.56 -5.62 -1.52
N ASP A 118 4.33 -4.62 -0.66
CA ASP A 118 4.19 -3.22 -1.04
C ASP A 118 5.59 -2.69 -1.39
N TYR A 119 5.97 -2.69 -2.67
CA TYR A 119 7.32 -2.30 -3.06
C TYR A 119 7.48 -0.79 -3.19
N ASN A 120 6.39 -0.05 -3.36
CA ASN A 120 6.42 1.39 -3.57
C ASN A 120 6.21 2.19 -2.26
N GLN A 121 5.79 1.53 -1.18
CA GLN A 121 5.47 2.06 0.16
C GLN A 121 4.25 2.97 0.21
N ASP A 122 3.22 2.70 -0.61
CA ASP A 122 2.00 3.53 -0.68
C ASP A 122 0.83 3.04 0.18
N GLY A 123 0.94 1.83 0.75
CA GLY A 123 -0.07 1.27 1.65
C GLY A 123 -1.10 0.37 1.01
N ASP A 124 -0.91 -0.06 -0.23
CA ASP A 124 -1.68 -1.16 -0.81
C ASP A 124 -0.80 -2.24 -1.44
N PHE A 125 -1.44 -3.20 -2.12
CA PHE A 125 -0.78 -4.35 -2.78
C PHE A 125 -1.28 -4.54 -4.21
N THR A 126 -1.94 -3.52 -4.77
CA THR A 126 -2.68 -3.62 -6.02
C THR A 126 -1.84 -3.27 -7.23
N ASP A 127 -0.61 -2.81 -7.01
CA ASP A 127 0.29 -2.43 -8.07
C ASP A 127 0.87 -3.64 -8.83
N PRO A 128 1.26 -3.43 -10.11
CA PRO A 128 1.92 -4.46 -10.89
C PRO A 128 3.21 -4.97 -10.22
N GLY A 129 3.21 -6.26 -9.89
CA GLY A 129 4.36 -6.94 -9.30
C GLY A 129 4.31 -7.07 -7.77
N GLU A 130 3.26 -6.59 -7.11
CA GLU A 130 3.13 -6.65 -5.65
C GLU A 130 2.47 -7.93 -5.15
N THR A 131 1.73 -8.65 -6.00
CA THR A 131 1.46 -10.09 -5.77
C THR A 131 2.68 -10.90 -6.20
N VAL A 132 3.62 -11.09 -5.27
CA VAL A 132 4.97 -11.58 -5.59
C VAL A 132 5.07 -13.10 -5.74
N TRP A 133 4.18 -13.83 -5.08
CA TRP A 133 4.21 -15.28 -5.12
C TRP A 133 2.87 -15.91 -4.74
N LYS A 134 2.57 -17.08 -5.32
CA LYS A 134 1.47 -17.94 -4.90
C LYS A 134 1.90 -19.40 -4.94
N SER A 135 1.44 -20.19 -3.98
CA SER A 135 1.66 -21.64 -4.01
C SER A 135 0.71 -22.33 -4.98
N LYS A 136 0.92 -23.61 -5.26
CA LYS A 136 -0.19 -24.48 -5.67
C LYS A 136 -1.08 -24.76 -4.46
N GLN A 137 -2.34 -25.10 -4.70
CA GLN A 137 -3.20 -25.64 -3.65
C GLN A 137 -2.64 -26.99 -3.19
N GLY A 138 -2.60 -27.21 -1.88
CA GLY A 138 -2.09 -28.45 -1.29
C GLY A 138 -2.07 -28.44 0.23
N THR A 139 -1.52 -29.50 0.81
CA THR A 139 -1.49 -29.70 2.27
C THR A 139 -0.09 -29.65 2.87
N ASP A 140 0.94 -29.72 2.03
CA ASP A 140 2.33 -29.81 2.45
C ASP A 140 2.96 -28.42 2.62
N PRO A 141 4.08 -28.31 3.36
CA PRO A 141 4.92 -27.13 3.32
C PRO A 141 5.33 -26.79 1.87
N VAL A 142 5.31 -25.50 1.55
CA VAL A 142 5.61 -24.98 0.22
C VAL A 142 6.80 -24.04 0.25
N SER A 143 7.55 -23.99 -0.84
CA SER A 143 8.64 -23.03 -0.99
C SER A 143 8.65 -22.40 -2.38
N GLY A 144 9.23 -21.21 -2.46
CA GLY A 144 9.32 -20.43 -3.68
C GLY A 144 10.44 -19.42 -3.64
N THR A 145 10.77 -18.86 -4.80
CA THR A 145 11.76 -17.79 -4.92
C THR A 145 11.04 -16.47 -5.16
N ILE A 146 11.34 -15.46 -4.34
CA ILE A 146 10.87 -14.08 -4.50
C ILE A 146 12.09 -13.22 -4.82
N THR A 147 11.98 -12.42 -5.88
CA THR A 147 13.00 -11.43 -6.25
C THR A 147 12.55 -10.05 -5.83
N ILE A 148 13.40 -9.32 -5.10
CA ILE A 148 13.18 -7.91 -4.79
C ILE A 148 13.50 -7.09 -6.04
N PRO A 149 12.55 -6.34 -6.62
CA PRO A 149 12.81 -5.51 -7.79
C PRO A 149 13.90 -4.49 -7.51
N SER A 150 14.70 -4.16 -8.53
CA SER A 150 15.68 -3.06 -8.43
C SER A 150 15.02 -1.68 -8.30
N THR A 151 13.72 -1.60 -8.59
CA THR A 151 12.89 -0.39 -8.54
C THR A 151 12.16 -0.23 -7.20
N ALA A 152 12.27 -1.18 -6.27
CA ALA A 152 11.59 -1.08 -4.98
C ALA A 152 12.14 0.10 -4.14
N SER A 153 11.27 0.75 -3.39
CA SER A 153 11.63 1.83 -2.48
C SER A 153 12.53 1.32 -1.36
N LEU A 154 13.61 2.05 -1.07
CA LEU A 154 14.48 1.75 0.08
C LEU A 154 13.73 2.02 1.39
N GLY A 155 14.05 1.26 2.44
CA GLY A 155 13.43 1.42 3.76
C GLY A 155 12.57 0.24 4.17
N SER A 156 11.73 0.46 5.18
CA SER A 156 10.83 -0.57 5.71
C SER A 156 9.54 -0.57 4.90
N THR A 157 9.10 -1.75 4.50
CA THR A 157 7.80 -1.95 3.85
C THR A 157 7.10 -3.20 4.36
N ARG A 158 5.80 -3.34 4.07
CA ARG A 158 4.97 -4.46 4.50
C ARG A 158 5.05 -5.62 3.52
N MET A 159 5.19 -6.81 4.08
CA MET A 159 4.84 -8.07 3.42
C MET A 159 3.59 -8.63 4.08
N ARG A 160 2.61 -9.03 3.27
CA ARG A 160 1.40 -9.73 3.73
C ARG A 160 1.41 -11.15 3.19
N ILE A 161 1.07 -12.10 4.04
CA ILE A 161 0.90 -13.51 3.65
C ILE A 161 -0.51 -13.93 3.99
N GLU A 162 -1.25 -14.40 2.99
CA GLU A 162 -2.58 -15.00 3.16
C GLU A 162 -2.46 -16.50 2.95
N LEU A 163 -2.92 -17.29 3.91
CA LEU A 163 -3.27 -18.69 3.71
C LEU A 163 -4.78 -18.74 3.58
N ARG A 164 -5.27 -19.30 2.47
CA ARG A 164 -6.70 -19.41 2.16
C ARG A 164 -7.06 -20.85 1.83
N SER A 165 -8.11 -21.37 2.45
CA SER A 165 -8.73 -22.63 2.00
C SER A 165 -9.60 -22.32 0.78
N ILE A 166 -9.39 -23.02 -0.33
CA ILE A 166 -10.18 -22.83 -1.55
C ILE A 166 -11.17 -23.99 -1.64
N LEU A 167 -12.10 -24.01 -0.69
CA LEU A 167 -13.15 -25.01 -0.62
C LEU A 167 -14.16 -24.75 -1.74
N SER A 168 -14.02 -25.45 -2.87
CA SER A 168 -15.07 -25.52 -3.89
C SER A 168 -15.86 -26.82 -3.73
N LEU A 169 -16.69 -26.89 -2.70
CA LEU A 169 -17.62 -28.02 -2.53
C LEU A 169 -18.71 -27.94 -3.62
N PRO A 170 -19.10 -29.06 -4.27
CA PRO A 170 -20.18 -29.08 -5.25
C PRO A 170 -21.45 -28.41 -4.70
N GLY A 171 -21.95 -27.39 -5.39
CA GLY A 171 -23.15 -26.65 -4.99
C GLY A 171 -22.93 -25.53 -3.95
N THR A 172 -21.68 -25.27 -3.55
CA THR A 172 -21.33 -24.19 -2.60
C THR A 172 -20.46 -23.17 -3.34
N PRO A 173 -21.00 -22.02 -3.76
CA PRO A 173 -20.22 -20.99 -4.43
C PRO A 173 -19.11 -20.46 -3.52
N VAL A 174 -17.89 -20.36 -4.02
CA VAL A 174 -16.82 -19.62 -3.34
C VAL A 174 -17.20 -18.13 -3.41
N THR A 175 -17.48 -17.53 -2.26
CA THR A 175 -17.84 -16.09 -2.16
C THR A 175 -16.67 -15.22 -1.73
N ASP A 176 -15.49 -15.81 -1.54
CA ASP A 176 -14.32 -15.06 -1.10
C ASP A 176 -13.87 -14.03 -2.16
N PRO A 177 -13.27 -12.91 -1.74
CA PRO A 177 -12.75 -11.90 -2.65
C PRO A 177 -11.70 -12.47 -3.61
N PRO A 178 -11.57 -11.89 -4.82
CA PRO A 178 -10.55 -12.29 -5.78
C PRO A 178 -9.16 -12.11 -5.16
N PHE A 179 -8.24 -12.99 -5.55
CA PHE A 179 -6.83 -12.87 -5.20
C PHE A 179 -6.22 -11.61 -5.84
N GLY A 180 -5.13 -11.11 -5.29
CA GLY A 180 -4.34 -10.05 -5.93
C GLY A 180 -4.45 -8.67 -5.31
N THR A 181 -5.34 -8.47 -4.34
CA THR A 181 -5.45 -7.18 -3.62
C THR A 181 -4.79 -7.21 -2.25
N GLY A 182 -4.49 -8.40 -1.70
CA GLY A 182 -4.10 -8.55 -0.29
C GLY A 182 -5.16 -8.07 0.70
N CYS A 183 -6.39 -7.87 0.25
CA CYS A 183 -7.49 -7.27 0.99
C CYS A 183 -8.71 -8.20 1.04
N GLY A 184 -9.48 -8.04 2.10
CA GLY A 184 -10.81 -8.59 2.25
C GLY A 184 -10.89 -9.78 3.20
N THR A 185 -12.11 -10.12 3.58
CA THR A 185 -12.39 -11.22 4.49
C THR A 185 -12.78 -12.46 3.71
N PHE A 186 -12.17 -13.60 4.04
CA PHE A 186 -12.45 -14.90 3.43
C PHE A 186 -12.86 -15.91 4.51
N GLU A 187 -13.55 -16.98 4.11
CA GLU A 187 -14.20 -17.86 5.07
C GLU A 187 -13.17 -18.64 5.93
N TYR A 188 -12.18 -19.27 5.30
CA TYR A 188 -11.22 -20.16 5.96
C TYR A 188 -9.78 -19.75 5.69
N GLY A 189 -8.98 -19.67 6.74
CA GLY A 189 -7.55 -19.36 6.66
C GLY A 189 -7.11 -18.26 7.62
N GLN A 190 -5.96 -17.65 7.33
CA GLN A 190 -5.34 -16.62 8.16
C GLN A 190 -4.48 -15.68 7.32
N VAL A 191 -4.33 -14.45 7.81
CA VAL A 191 -3.46 -13.41 7.28
C VAL A 191 -2.38 -13.09 8.31
N GLU A 192 -1.15 -12.90 7.84
CA GLU A 192 -0.04 -12.44 8.67
C GLU A 192 0.75 -11.33 7.97
N ASP A 193 1.01 -10.23 8.69
CA ASP A 193 1.81 -9.11 8.20
C ASP A 193 3.20 -9.09 8.84
N TYR A 194 4.24 -8.82 8.05
CA TYR A 194 5.64 -8.76 8.44
C TYR A 194 6.33 -7.52 7.86
N THR A 195 7.48 -7.14 8.41
CA THR A 195 8.28 -6.01 7.89
C THR A 195 9.47 -6.50 7.06
N LEU A 196 9.63 -5.97 5.85
CA LEU A 196 10.84 -6.11 5.04
C LEU A 196 11.64 -4.80 5.08
N ASN A 197 12.94 -4.90 5.36
CA ASN A 197 13.86 -3.78 5.28
C ASN A 197 14.64 -3.86 3.97
N ILE A 198 14.22 -3.09 2.97
CA ILE A 198 14.86 -3.02 1.66
C ILE A 198 16.08 -2.11 1.72
N LYS A 199 17.22 -2.64 1.29
CA LYS A 199 18.52 -1.98 1.30
C LYS A 199 19.08 -1.89 -0.12
N ALA A 200 19.93 -0.90 -0.35
CA ALA A 200 20.72 -0.82 -1.57
C ALA A 200 21.53 -2.11 -1.75
N LYS A 201 21.78 -2.47 -3.00
CA LYS A 201 22.69 -3.57 -3.32
C LYS A 201 24.09 -3.17 -2.86
N LEU A 202 24.74 -4.04 -2.08
CA LEU A 202 26.14 -3.90 -1.70
C LEU A 202 27.06 -4.12 -2.90
#